data_AF-H6L3Q1-F1
#
_entry.id   AF-H6L3Q1-F1
#
_cell.length_a   1.000
_cell.length_b   1.000
_cell.length_c   1.000
_cell.angle_alpha   90.00
_cell.angle_beta   90.00
_cell.angle_gamma   90.00
#
_symmetry.space_group_name_H-M   'P 1'
#
loop_
_entity.id
_entity.type
_entity.pdbx_description
1 polymer ?
#
loop_
_entity_poly.entity_id
_entity_poly.type
_entity_poly.pdbx_seq_one_letter_code
_entity_poly.pdbx_strand_id
1 'polypeptide(L)'
;MTNLMANFDKIQARLEQYNATLDQLKELFMSDGKIDAQEQEQINQIEAAIARLGERIGSATAAATAAAETPAETGSETPATETPAPAASSISGSVGKGGDNKEADVKLVQELLKKKGQNVAVDGDCGPKTIAAIKAFQQAAFGWQDGRIDPGGKSWGALSGGSSSSSSEDSSSSDSSSADAAATTEEAAPTGDPVPIKDLQGSVGQGGKNNPDDVKVVQTLLREEFDYKVDISGTCDNKTITAISNFQATKLGVSKPDGRVDPGGKSWKGLNGEGLQEAAIPGPMNKPNWIKVAESELGVTEIPGAEDNPRVIEYHSTTGGFRDDETPWCASFVNWVMNKAGQGGTGSAMAMSWAKYGKKVDKPAYGAIAVLSYGGGKGHVGFVVGKKGGNVLLLGGNQSNMVKISAFSTSKIHAYVFPNNFEVPENYYTFGEAEGDFETTDFSQTR
;
A
#
# COMPACT_ATOMS: atom_id res chain seq x y z
N MET A 1 32.95 -9.58 -2.44
CA MET A 1 33.07 -9.67 -0.96
C MET A 1 33.19 -8.30 -0.30
N THR A 2 34.20 -7.47 -0.60
CA THR A 2 34.50 -6.24 0.18
C THR A 2 33.30 -5.31 0.43
N ASN A 3 32.54 -4.92 -0.60
CA ASN A 3 31.34 -4.08 -0.43
C ASN A 3 30.17 -4.79 0.30
N LEU A 4 30.12 -6.12 0.30
CA LEU A 4 29.10 -6.88 1.02
C LEU A 4 29.42 -6.89 2.52
N MET A 5 30.68 -7.18 2.88
CA MET A 5 31.12 -7.13 4.29
C MET A 5 31.04 -5.71 4.84
N ALA A 6 31.51 -4.71 4.10
CA ALA A 6 31.36 -3.29 4.47
C ALA A 6 29.89 -2.79 4.56
N ASN A 7 28.90 -3.60 4.17
CA ASN A 7 27.48 -3.34 4.43
C ASN A 7 26.95 -4.17 5.61
N PHE A 8 27.42 -5.40 5.82
CA PHE A 8 27.19 -6.14 7.06
C PHE A 8 27.76 -5.39 8.28
N ASP A 9 28.98 -4.86 8.19
CA ASP A 9 29.63 -4.07 9.26
C ASP A 9 28.76 -2.86 9.68
N LYS A 10 28.17 -2.16 8.71
CA LYS A 10 27.24 -1.03 8.95
C LYS A 10 25.92 -1.47 9.60
N ILE A 11 25.41 -2.64 9.21
CA ILE A 11 24.19 -3.20 9.78
C ILE A 11 24.43 -3.66 11.22
N GLN A 12 25.60 -4.24 11.51
CA GLN A 12 25.99 -4.65 12.84
C GLN A 12 26.29 -3.44 13.75
N ALA A 13 27.04 -2.44 13.29
CA ALA A 13 27.26 -1.20 14.03
C ALA A 13 25.93 -0.47 14.35
N ARG A 14 24.92 -0.57 13.47
CA ARG A 14 23.57 -0.04 13.72
C ARG A 14 22.78 -0.87 14.73
N LEU A 15 23.00 -2.19 14.78
CA LEU A 15 22.44 -3.04 15.85
C LEU A 15 23.10 -2.73 17.21
N GLU A 16 24.41 -2.50 17.24
CA GLU A 16 25.15 -2.05 18.42
C GLU A 16 24.64 -0.68 18.89
N GLN A 17 24.40 0.26 17.96
CA GLN A 17 23.75 1.55 18.27
C GLN A 17 22.36 1.38 18.90
N TYR A 18 21.51 0.47 18.39
CA TYR A 18 20.19 0.22 18.97
C TYR A 18 20.25 -0.37 20.39
N ASN A 19 21.25 -1.21 20.70
CA ASN A 19 21.47 -1.69 22.07
C ASN A 19 21.90 -0.54 23.00
N ALA A 20 22.84 0.31 22.56
CA ALA A 20 23.27 1.47 23.35
C ALA A 20 22.12 2.46 23.63
N THR A 21 21.22 2.69 22.67
CA THR A 21 20.01 3.51 22.88
C THR A 21 19.02 2.85 23.84
N LEU A 22 18.88 1.52 23.83
CA LEU A 22 18.06 0.80 24.81
C LEU A 22 18.62 0.94 26.24
N ASP A 23 19.94 0.87 26.41
CA ASP A 23 20.56 1.03 27.73
C ASP A 23 20.40 2.47 28.26
N GLN A 24 20.51 3.49 27.40
CA GLN A 24 20.14 4.87 27.75
C GLN A 24 18.66 5.03 28.13
N LEU A 25 17.75 4.33 27.44
CA LEU A 25 16.32 4.29 27.80
C LEU A 25 16.10 3.65 29.18
N LYS A 26 16.83 2.57 29.51
CA LYS A 26 16.78 1.94 30.84
C LYS A 26 17.29 2.87 31.95
N GLU A 27 18.36 3.63 31.69
CA GLU A 27 18.84 4.66 32.62
C GLU A 27 17.82 5.79 32.81
N LEU A 28 17.10 6.20 31.76
CA LEU A 28 16.04 7.20 31.83
C LEU A 28 14.79 6.69 32.58
N PHE A 29 14.35 5.45 32.35
CA PHE A 29 13.25 4.85 33.13
C PHE A 29 13.64 4.64 34.61
N MET A 30 14.91 4.32 34.91
CA MET A 30 15.42 4.28 36.28
C MET A 30 15.56 5.65 36.97
N SER A 31 15.31 6.77 36.28
CA SER A 31 15.64 8.11 36.81
C SER A 31 14.78 8.57 38.00
N ASP A 32 13.60 7.99 38.23
CA ASP A 32 12.79 8.21 39.44
C ASP A 32 13.11 7.24 40.60
N GLY A 33 13.97 6.25 40.35
CA GLY A 33 14.42 5.23 41.30
C GLY A 33 13.75 3.86 41.17
N LYS A 34 12.86 3.64 40.21
CA LYS A 34 12.19 2.36 39.93
C LYS A 34 11.78 2.29 38.45
N ILE A 35 11.71 1.07 37.90
CA ILE A 35 10.99 0.82 36.63
C ILE A 35 9.60 0.29 37.01
N ASP A 36 8.55 0.85 36.43
CA ASP A 36 7.17 0.38 36.63
C ASP A 36 6.77 -0.74 35.64
N ALA A 37 5.56 -1.28 35.81
CA ALA A 37 5.10 -2.42 35.00
C ALA A 37 4.84 -2.08 33.52
N GLN A 38 4.58 -0.81 33.19
CA GLN A 38 4.39 -0.33 31.82
C GLN A 38 5.74 -0.04 31.16
N GLU A 39 6.66 0.60 31.89
CA GLU A 39 8.03 0.85 31.44
C GLU A 39 8.81 -0.47 31.22
N GLN A 40 8.67 -1.43 32.13
CA GLN A 40 9.26 -2.77 31.97
C GLN A 40 8.71 -3.49 30.74
N GLU A 41 7.41 -3.36 30.44
CA GLU A 41 6.83 -3.97 29.25
C GLU A 41 7.27 -3.29 27.95
N GLN A 42 7.47 -1.97 27.96
CA GLN A 42 8.11 -1.26 26.84
C GLN A 42 9.55 -1.73 26.62
N ILE A 43 10.34 -1.92 27.69
CA ILE A 43 11.68 -2.50 27.63
C ILE A 43 11.64 -3.91 27.04
N ASN A 44 10.75 -4.78 27.53
CA ASN A 44 10.57 -6.16 27.02
C ASN A 44 10.29 -6.18 25.51
N GLN A 45 9.44 -5.27 25.03
CA GLN A 45 9.05 -5.18 23.61
C GLN A 45 10.20 -4.69 22.73
N ILE A 46 10.99 -3.72 23.20
CA ILE A 46 12.18 -3.22 22.48
C ILE A 46 13.27 -4.31 22.44
N GLU A 47 13.52 -5.00 23.56
CA GLU A 47 14.45 -6.14 23.63
C GLU A 47 14.04 -7.27 22.66
N ALA A 48 12.76 -7.63 22.63
CA ALA A 48 12.23 -8.63 21.70
C ALA A 48 12.34 -8.20 20.23
N ALA A 49 12.24 -6.89 19.92
CA ALA A 49 12.44 -6.36 18.58
C ALA A 49 13.92 -6.42 18.15
N ILE A 50 14.84 -6.00 19.04
CA ILE A 50 16.29 -6.03 18.80
C ILE A 50 16.78 -7.48 18.65
N ALA A 51 16.32 -8.41 19.48
CA ALA A 51 16.66 -9.83 19.38
C ALA A 51 16.27 -10.42 18.02
N ARG A 52 15.03 -10.18 17.55
CA ARG A 52 14.56 -10.63 16.22
C ARG A 52 15.33 -10.01 15.06
N LEU A 53 15.85 -8.78 15.21
CA LEU A 53 16.76 -8.17 14.23
C LEU A 53 18.12 -8.88 14.25
N GLY A 54 18.68 -9.14 15.42
CA GLY A 54 19.93 -9.90 15.61
C GLY A 54 19.86 -11.30 14.99
N GLU A 55 18.80 -12.07 15.25
CA GLU A 55 18.59 -13.40 14.65
C GLU A 55 18.56 -13.36 13.12
N ARG A 56 17.85 -12.37 12.54
CA ARG A 56 17.75 -12.19 11.09
C ARG A 56 19.10 -11.80 10.46
N ILE A 57 19.87 -10.96 11.13
CA ILE A 57 21.23 -10.57 10.71
C ILE A 57 22.16 -11.78 10.79
N GLY A 58 22.21 -12.49 11.92
CA GLY A 58 23.05 -13.68 12.11
C GLY A 58 22.75 -14.79 11.09
N SER A 59 21.46 -15.03 10.80
CA SER A 59 21.03 -15.98 9.76
C SER A 59 21.50 -15.56 8.36
N ALA A 60 21.38 -14.27 8.01
CA ALA A 60 21.86 -13.75 6.73
C ALA A 60 23.40 -13.81 6.60
N THR A 61 24.13 -13.50 7.67
CA THR A 61 25.59 -13.60 7.72
C THR A 61 26.05 -15.06 7.60
N ALA A 62 25.42 -15.99 8.32
CA ALA A 62 25.74 -17.42 8.23
C ALA A 62 25.52 -17.97 6.81
N ALA A 63 24.42 -17.58 6.15
CA ALA A 63 24.16 -17.94 4.75
C ALA A 63 25.20 -17.34 3.78
N ALA A 64 25.63 -16.10 4.01
CA ALA A 64 26.66 -15.44 3.20
C ALA A 64 28.05 -16.07 3.37
N THR A 65 28.42 -16.52 4.57
CA THR A 65 29.68 -17.22 4.83
C THR A 65 29.66 -18.65 4.28
N ALA A 66 28.56 -19.39 4.44
CA ALA A 66 28.43 -20.74 3.86
C ALA A 66 28.56 -20.74 2.33
N ALA A 67 28.08 -19.68 1.66
CA ALA A 67 28.25 -19.47 0.22
C ALA A 67 29.69 -19.09 -0.20
N ALA A 68 30.58 -18.76 0.75
CA ALA A 68 31.96 -18.36 0.50
C ALA A 68 32.98 -19.51 0.66
N GLU A 69 32.69 -20.52 1.47
CA GLU A 69 33.67 -21.53 1.92
C GLU A 69 33.67 -22.83 1.08
N THR A 70 32.95 -22.92 -0.04
CA THR A 70 32.93 -24.14 -0.87
C THR A 70 34.17 -24.23 -1.77
N PRO A 71 35.11 -25.17 -1.56
CA PRO A 71 36.31 -25.30 -2.37
C PRO A 71 36.04 -26.13 -3.64
N ALA A 72 36.64 -25.76 -4.76
CA ALA A 72 36.62 -26.58 -5.97
C ALA A 72 37.74 -27.63 -5.94
N GLU A 73 37.41 -28.90 -6.16
CA GLU A 73 38.38 -29.96 -6.39
C GLU A 73 38.44 -30.35 -7.89
N THR A 74 39.63 -30.66 -8.38
CA THR A 74 39.94 -30.73 -9.82
C THR A 74 40.04 -32.15 -10.36
N GLY A 75 39.40 -32.42 -11.49
CA GLY A 75 39.60 -33.63 -12.30
C GLY A 75 39.34 -33.36 -13.78
N SER A 76 40.38 -33.45 -14.61
CA SER A 76 40.35 -33.04 -16.03
C SER A 76 40.79 -34.19 -16.93
N GLU A 77 40.15 -34.36 -18.09
CA GLU A 77 40.84 -34.50 -19.38
C GLU A 77 39.89 -34.34 -20.59
N THR A 78 40.45 -33.82 -21.69
CA THR A 78 39.73 -33.45 -22.93
C THR A 78 40.64 -33.74 -24.15
N PRO A 79 40.08 -33.92 -25.35
CA PRO A 79 40.17 -32.85 -26.37
C PRO A 79 38.85 -32.66 -27.15
N ALA A 80 38.34 -31.43 -27.34
CA ALA A 80 38.76 -30.44 -28.36
C ALA A 80 38.65 -31.00 -29.79
N THR A 81 37.86 -30.46 -30.72
CA THR A 81 37.49 -29.05 -31.05
C THR A 81 35.96 -28.83 -31.15
N GLU A 82 35.37 -27.62 -31.27
CA GLU A 82 35.85 -26.27 -31.60
C GLU A 82 34.91 -25.20 -30.97
N THR A 83 35.39 -23.97 -30.68
CA THR A 83 34.57 -22.88 -30.07
C THR A 83 34.98 -21.50 -30.61
N PRO A 84 34.01 -20.60 -30.89
CA PRO A 84 34.16 -19.23 -30.37
C PRO A 84 32.86 -18.60 -29.82
N ALA A 85 32.98 -18.02 -28.61
CA ALA A 85 32.10 -17.01 -27.98
C ALA A 85 30.65 -17.41 -27.55
N PRO A 86 30.08 -16.76 -26.51
CA PRO A 86 28.82 -17.19 -25.87
C PRO A 86 27.58 -16.39 -26.30
N ALA A 87 26.40 -17.02 -26.22
CA ALA A 87 25.10 -16.38 -26.37
C ALA A 87 24.50 -16.01 -24.99
N ALA A 88 24.58 -14.73 -24.61
CA ALA A 88 24.02 -14.20 -23.36
C ALA A 88 23.17 -12.94 -23.64
N SER A 89 21.85 -13.11 -23.77
CA SER A 89 20.95 -12.01 -24.18
C SER A 89 19.47 -12.21 -23.77
N SER A 90 19.21 -12.79 -22.60
CA SER A 90 17.88 -12.80 -21.97
C SER A 90 18.00 -12.57 -20.46
N ILE A 91 17.03 -11.85 -19.89
CA ILE A 91 16.79 -11.84 -18.45
C ILE A 91 16.33 -13.22 -17.94
N SER A 92 16.72 -13.56 -16.71
CA SER A 92 16.44 -14.83 -16.01
C SER A 92 15.16 -14.80 -15.16
N GLY A 93 14.53 -13.64 -15.03
CA GLY A 93 13.32 -13.38 -14.26
C GLY A 93 12.68 -12.08 -14.71
N SER A 94 11.46 -11.82 -14.25
CA SER A 94 10.72 -10.61 -14.58
C SER A 94 11.24 -9.38 -13.83
N VAL A 95 11.24 -8.22 -14.49
CA VAL A 95 11.77 -6.96 -13.97
C VAL A 95 10.72 -5.87 -14.03
N GLY A 96 10.52 -5.15 -12.93
CA GLY A 96 9.59 -4.02 -12.84
C GLY A 96 8.52 -4.20 -11.75
N LYS A 97 7.34 -3.64 -12.02
CA LYS A 97 6.18 -3.65 -11.13
C LYS A 97 5.73 -5.09 -10.82
N GLY A 98 6.02 -5.53 -9.59
CA GLY A 98 5.71 -6.89 -9.13
C GLY A 98 6.52 -7.99 -9.83
N GLY A 99 7.66 -7.65 -10.44
CA GLY A 99 8.60 -8.62 -11.00
C GLY A 99 9.47 -9.31 -9.94
N ASP A 100 10.17 -10.35 -10.35
CA ASP A 100 11.15 -11.09 -9.54
C ASP A 100 12.35 -10.21 -9.13
N ASN A 101 12.66 -9.19 -9.95
CA ASN A 101 13.57 -8.08 -9.63
C ASN A 101 14.98 -8.49 -9.15
N LYS A 102 15.49 -9.61 -9.69
CA LYS A 102 16.87 -10.09 -9.50
C LYS A 102 17.86 -9.02 -9.96
N GLU A 103 18.81 -8.65 -9.10
CA GLU A 103 19.77 -7.55 -9.32
C GLU A 103 20.44 -7.56 -10.72
N ALA A 104 20.89 -8.73 -11.19
CA ALA A 104 21.53 -8.88 -12.50
C ALA A 104 20.57 -8.59 -13.68
N ASP A 105 19.32 -9.03 -13.58
CA ASP A 105 18.29 -8.78 -14.59
C ASP A 105 17.84 -7.31 -14.56
N VAL A 106 17.77 -6.72 -13.36
CA VAL A 106 17.48 -5.29 -13.17
C VAL A 106 18.58 -4.43 -13.80
N LYS A 107 19.86 -4.72 -13.56
CA LYS A 107 20.99 -4.00 -14.19
C LYS A 107 20.95 -4.10 -15.71
N LEU A 108 20.70 -5.29 -16.25
CA LEU A 108 20.57 -5.51 -17.69
C LEU A 108 19.42 -4.69 -18.30
N VAL A 109 18.25 -4.65 -17.64
CA VAL A 109 17.11 -3.83 -18.06
C VAL A 109 17.42 -2.32 -17.93
N GLN A 110 18.03 -1.87 -16.84
CA GLN A 110 18.44 -0.48 -16.64
C GLN A 110 19.43 -0.01 -17.72
N GLU A 111 20.43 -0.81 -18.07
CA GLU A 111 21.35 -0.52 -19.16
C GLU A 111 20.64 -0.39 -20.51
N LEU A 112 19.73 -1.31 -20.83
CA LEU A 112 19.00 -1.28 -22.09
C LEU A 112 18.03 -0.08 -22.15
N LEU A 113 17.35 0.25 -21.05
CA LEU A 113 16.49 1.44 -20.96
C LEU A 113 17.31 2.72 -21.18
N LYS A 114 18.51 2.79 -20.61
CA LYS A 114 19.45 3.91 -20.82
C LYS A 114 19.94 3.99 -22.27
N LYS A 115 20.20 2.85 -22.92
CA LYS A 115 20.49 2.75 -24.37
C LYS A 115 19.28 3.15 -25.24
N LYS A 116 18.04 3.02 -24.74
CA LYS A 116 16.79 3.54 -25.33
C LYS A 116 16.42 4.95 -24.82
N GLY A 117 17.38 5.72 -24.32
CA GLY A 117 17.23 7.15 -23.95
C GLY A 117 16.56 7.45 -22.61
N GLN A 118 16.25 6.44 -21.79
CA GLN A 118 15.62 6.66 -20.48
C GLN A 118 16.61 7.11 -19.41
N ASN A 119 16.24 8.12 -18.62
CA ASN A 119 17.07 8.62 -17.52
C ASN A 119 16.95 7.72 -16.28
N VAL A 120 17.72 6.63 -16.26
CA VAL A 120 17.78 5.67 -15.16
C VAL A 120 19.22 5.42 -14.70
N ALA A 121 19.39 5.14 -13.41
CA ALA A 121 20.64 4.63 -12.84
C ALA A 121 20.81 3.14 -13.18
N VAL A 122 22.04 2.63 -13.09
CA VAL A 122 22.35 1.20 -13.25
C VAL A 122 22.91 0.72 -11.91
N ASP A 123 22.01 0.62 -10.94
CA ASP A 123 22.29 0.28 -9.54
C ASP A 123 21.88 -1.17 -9.20
N GLY A 124 20.93 -1.74 -9.94
CA GLY A 124 20.29 -3.03 -9.65
C GLY A 124 19.01 -2.95 -8.82
N ASP A 125 18.61 -1.74 -8.41
CA ASP A 125 17.41 -1.51 -7.62
C ASP A 125 16.19 -1.31 -8.53
N CYS A 126 15.21 -2.21 -8.44
CA CYS A 126 13.94 -2.06 -9.18
C CYS A 126 12.98 -1.06 -8.50
N GLY A 127 13.51 0.07 -8.06
CA GLY A 127 12.76 1.14 -7.41
C GLY A 127 11.86 1.92 -8.37
N PRO A 128 11.12 2.93 -7.86
CA PRO A 128 10.16 3.71 -8.64
C PRO A 128 10.73 4.35 -9.91
N LYS A 129 12.01 4.76 -9.92
CA LYS A 129 12.69 5.31 -11.10
C LYS A 129 12.86 4.25 -12.21
N THR A 130 13.25 3.03 -11.84
CA THR A 130 13.38 1.90 -12.77
C THR A 130 12.02 1.52 -13.35
N ILE A 131 10.98 1.46 -12.52
CA ILE A 131 9.60 1.18 -12.97
C ILE A 131 9.05 2.31 -13.86
N ALA A 132 9.37 3.58 -13.56
CA ALA A 132 8.99 4.72 -14.40
C ALA A 132 9.70 4.70 -15.76
N ALA A 133 10.99 4.36 -15.81
CA ALA A 133 11.74 4.19 -17.05
C ALA A 133 11.18 3.04 -17.91
N ILE A 134 10.80 1.91 -17.29
CA ILE A 134 10.09 0.82 -17.99
C ILE A 134 8.78 1.33 -18.60
N LYS A 135 7.95 2.01 -17.81
CA LYS A 135 6.67 2.57 -18.26
C LYS A 135 6.82 3.55 -19.42
N ALA A 136 7.72 4.52 -19.29
CA ALA A 136 7.99 5.52 -20.34
C ALA A 136 8.51 4.87 -21.63
N PHE A 137 9.38 3.85 -21.51
CA PHE A 137 9.80 3.04 -22.65
C PHE A 137 8.63 2.29 -23.31
N GLN A 138 7.77 1.62 -22.52
CA GLN A 138 6.60 0.90 -23.04
C GLN A 138 5.61 1.85 -23.73
N GLN A 139 5.32 3.00 -23.12
CA GLN A 139 4.43 4.01 -23.67
C GLN A 139 4.93 4.55 -25.02
N ALA A 140 6.24 4.78 -25.15
CA ALA A 140 6.88 5.21 -26.39
C ALA A 140 6.95 4.08 -27.45
N ALA A 141 7.16 2.83 -27.03
CA ALA A 141 7.33 1.70 -27.94
C ALA A 141 6.00 1.07 -28.41
N PHE A 142 4.92 1.18 -27.64
CA PHE A 142 3.66 0.46 -27.89
C PHE A 142 2.37 1.24 -27.61
N GLY A 143 2.43 2.44 -27.02
CA GLY A 143 1.25 3.23 -26.64
C GLY A 143 0.53 2.77 -25.36
N TRP A 144 1.03 1.73 -24.67
CA TRP A 144 0.53 1.23 -23.39
C TRP A 144 1.69 1.03 -22.41
N GLN A 145 1.41 1.03 -21.10
CA GLN A 145 2.42 0.92 -20.04
C GLN A 145 1.88 0.19 -18.80
N ASP A 146 2.51 -0.93 -18.43
CA ASP A 146 2.20 -1.67 -17.18
C ASP A 146 3.30 -1.49 -16.12
N GLY A 147 4.54 -1.24 -16.56
CA GLY A 147 5.74 -1.10 -15.73
C GLY A 147 6.51 -2.39 -15.49
N ARG A 148 6.30 -3.46 -16.27
CA ARG A 148 6.90 -4.80 -16.11
C ARG A 148 7.47 -5.33 -17.43
N ILE A 149 8.61 -6.03 -17.34
CA ILE A 149 9.28 -6.68 -18.46
C ILE A 149 9.52 -8.15 -18.10
N ASP A 150 8.81 -9.05 -18.78
CA ASP A 150 8.93 -10.49 -18.62
C ASP A 150 9.90 -11.10 -19.64
N PRO A 151 10.66 -12.17 -19.29
CA PRO A 151 11.54 -12.87 -20.22
C PRO A 151 10.82 -13.31 -21.50
N GLY A 152 11.36 -12.96 -22.66
CA GLY A 152 10.74 -13.25 -23.97
C GLY A 152 9.45 -12.48 -24.29
N GLY A 153 8.96 -11.62 -23.39
CA GLY A 153 7.75 -10.81 -23.60
C GLY A 153 7.93 -9.68 -24.63
N LYS A 154 6.82 -9.05 -25.04
CA LYS A 154 6.84 -7.94 -26.02
C LYS A 154 7.79 -6.80 -25.63
N SER A 155 7.72 -6.36 -24.37
CA SER A 155 8.60 -5.32 -23.84
C SER A 155 10.07 -5.74 -23.82
N TRP A 156 10.37 -7.02 -23.55
CA TRP A 156 11.74 -7.54 -23.67
C TRP A 156 12.23 -7.52 -25.12
N GLY A 157 11.41 -7.96 -26.07
CA GLY A 157 11.75 -7.99 -27.50
C GLY A 157 12.07 -6.61 -28.08
N ALA A 158 11.31 -5.56 -27.73
CA ALA A 158 11.61 -4.20 -28.19
C ALA A 158 12.79 -3.54 -27.42
N LEU A 159 13.00 -3.92 -26.17
CA LEU A 159 14.08 -3.35 -25.34
C LEU A 159 15.46 -3.91 -25.73
N SER A 160 15.53 -5.24 -25.95
CA SER A 160 16.73 -5.94 -26.44
C SER A 160 16.94 -5.82 -27.95
N GLY A 161 15.86 -5.60 -28.72
CA GLY A 161 15.91 -5.53 -30.18
C GLY A 161 16.43 -4.20 -30.74
N GLY A 162 17.37 -4.29 -31.68
CA GLY A 162 17.62 -3.25 -32.69
C GLY A 162 18.70 -2.23 -32.38
N SER A 163 19.86 -2.42 -33.01
CA SER A 163 20.74 -1.33 -33.48
C SER A 163 20.58 -1.21 -35.01
N SER A 164 19.78 -0.26 -35.48
CA SER A 164 19.69 0.12 -36.90
C SER A 164 18.86 1.41 -37.08
N SER A 165 19.50 2.49 -37.57
CA SER A 165 19.00 3.58 -38.47
C SER A 165 17.49 3.90 -38.57
N SER A 166 16.98 5.14 -38.68
CA SER A 166 17.47 6.56 -38.65
C SER A 166 16.22 7.48 -38.87
N SER A 167 16.14 8.82 -38.78
CA SER A 167 17.10 9.94 -38.57
C SER A 167 16.43 11.19 -37.95
N SER A 168 17.23 12.25 -37.78
CA SER A 168 17.05 13.72 -37.84
C SER A 168 15.90 14.30 -38.72
N GLU A 169 15.50 15.60 -38.68
CA GLU A 169 16.13 16.91 -38.32
C GLU A 169 15.12 17.86 -37.60
N ASP A 170 15.52 18.65 -36.58
CA ASP A 170 15.74 20.14 -36.54
C ASP A 170 14.44 20.99 -36.43
N SER A 171 14.31 22.20 -35.84
CA SER A 171 15.20 23.29 -35.31
C SER A 171 14.50 24.02 -34.12
N SER A 172 15.00 25.03 -33.37
CA SER A 172 16.34 25.59 -33.02
C SER A 172 16.17 26.76 -31.99
N SER A 173 17.26 27.33 -31.45
CA SER A 173 17.42 28.67 -30.79
C SER A 173 16.69 29.00 -29.45
N SER A 174 17.24 29.78 -28.50
CA SER A 174 18.61 30.38 -28.35
C SER A 174 18.87 31.00 -26.95
N ASP A 175 20.14 30.98 -26.52
CA ASP A 175 20.86 32.02 -25.72
C ASP A 175 20.50 32.32 -24.23
N SER A 176 21.43 32.73 -23.34
CA SER A 176 22.91 32.92 -23.44
C SER A 176 23.65 32.90 -22.08
N SER A 177 24.97 32.64 -22.11
CA SER A 177 26.03 33.07 -21.14
C SER A 177 25.97 32.63 -19.65
N SER A 178 27.08 32.37 -18.93
CA SER A 178 28.52 32.22 -19.28
C SER A 178 29.31 31.49 -18.16
N ALA A 179 30.58 31.16 -18.42
CA ALA A 179 31.54 30.48 -17.51
C ALA A 179 31.98 31.35 -16.29
N ASP A 180 32.79 30.92 -15.30
CA ASP A 180 33.90 29.92 -15.36
C ASP A 180 34.38 29.39 -13.97
N ALA A 181 35.34 28.47 -14.02
CA ALA A 181 36.35 28.09 -13.02
C ALA A 181 35.95 27.40 -11.68
N ALA A 182 36.41 26.15 -11.56
CA ALA A 182 36.26 25.25 -10.41
C ALA A 182 37.12 25.58 -9.16
N ALA A 183 36.66 25.10 -8.01
CA ALA A 183 37.52 24.63 -6.91
C ALA A 183 36.78 23.57 -6.05
N THR A 184 37.51 22.63 -5.45
CA THR A 184 36.97 21.56 -4.58
C THR A 184 37.32 21.81 -3.11
N THR A 185 36.35 21.68 -2.21
CA THR A 185 36.56 21.40 -0.79
C THR A 185 35.48 20.44 -0.27
N GLU A 186 35.83 19.65 0.73
CA GLU A 186 34.93 18.71 1.42
C GLU A 186 33.88 19.45 2.27
N GLU A 187 32.71 18.85 2.46
CA GLU A 187 31.80 19.20 3.54
C GLU A 187 31.47 17.94 4.36
N ALA A 188 31.44 18.08 5.68
CA ALA A 188 31.45 16.95 6.61
C ALA A 188 30.06 16.31 6.79
N ALA A 189 30.05 15.04 7.21
CA ALA A 189 28.81 14.36 7.57
C ALA A 189 28.17 15.00 8.83
N PRO A 190 26.85 15.24 8.85
CA PRO A 190 26.17 15.70 10.05
C PRO A 190 26.16 14.59 11.11
N THR A 191 26.79 14.85 12.26
CA THR A 191 26.75 13.98 13.43
C THR A 191 25.38 14.01 14.10
N GLY A 192 25.05 12.94 14.83
CA GLY A 192 23.70 12.72 15.33
C GLY A 192 23.29 13.57 16.54
N ASP A 193 22.09 14.13 16.43
CA ASP A 193 21.13 14.33 17.53
C ASP A 193 19.78 13.78 17.02
N PRO A 194 18.84 13.37 17.89
CA PRO A 194 17.47 13.04 17.48
C PRO A 194 16.72 14.32 17.10
N VAL A 195 16.83 14.72 15.83
CA VAL A 195 16.25 15.97 15.30
C VAL A 195 14.73 15.96 15.49
N PRO A 196 14.14 16.92 16.23
CA PRO A 196 12.69 17.05 16.32
C PRO A 196 12.14 17.36 14.92
N ILE A 197 11.08 16.66 14.51
CA ILE A 197 10.53 16.79 13.15
C ILE A 197 10.11 18.25 12.93
N LYS A 198 10.84 18.92 12.04
CA LYS A 198 10.65 20.34 11.73
C LYS A 198 9.23 20.56 11.19
N ASP A 199 8.52 21.56 11.72
CA ASP A 199 7.18 21.92 11.28
C ASP A 199 7.13 22.20 9.77
N LEU A 200 6.00 21.87 9.15
CA LEU A 200 5.84 21.87 7.69
C LEU A 200 6.04 23.27 7.10
N GLN A 201 6.73 23.36 5.96
CA GLN A 201 6.99 24.65 5.29
C GLN A 201 5.75 25.17 4.53
N GLY A 202 4.81 24.27 4.26
CA GLY A 202 3.55 24.51 3.61
C GLY A 202 2.51 23.46 3.97
N SER A 203 1.25 23.77 3.72
CA SER A 203 0.18 22.82 3.93
C SER A 203 0.19 21.70 2.90
N VAL A 204 -0.17 20.50 3.33
CA VAL A 204 -0.20 19.26 2.55
C VAL A 204 -1.64 18.75 2.45
N GLY A 205 -1.99 18.08 1.35
CA GLY A 205 -3.32 17.55 1.12
C GLY A 205 -4.22 18.49 0.32
N GLN A 206 -5.53 18.42 0.57
CA GLN A 206 -6.55 19.09 -0.22
C GLN A 206 -6.39 20.62 -0.23
N GLY A 207 -6.16 21.18 -1.42
CA GLY A 207 -5.89 22.61 -1.61
C GLY A 207 -4.64 23.13 -0.87
N GLY A 208 -3.74 22.23 -0.45
CA GLY A 208 -2.47 22.59 0.20
C GLY A 208 -1.45 23.20 -0.77
N LYS A 209 -0.36 23.76 -0.22
CA LYS A 209 0.82 24.14 -1.03
C LYS A 209 1.50 22.93 -1.67
N ASN A 210 1.46 21.77 -0.99
CA ASN A 210 1.96 20.49 -1.49
C ASN A 210 3.43 20.50 -1.94
N ASN A 211 4.29 21.16 -1.16
CA ASN A 211 5.74 21.11 -1.36
C ASN A 211 6.24 19.65 -1.27
N PRO A 212 7.07 19.14 -2.20
CA PRO A 212 7.38 17.71 -2.25
C PRO A 212 8.01 17.11 -1.00
N ASP A 213 8.75 17.89 -0.20
CA ASP A 213 9.37 17.39 1.02
C ASP A 213 8.40 17.36 2.21
N ASP A 214 7.56 18.38 2.37
CA ASP A 214 6.45 18.38 3.34
C ASP A 214 5.49 17.19 3.05
N VAL A 215 5.22 16.92 1.77
CA VAL A 215 4.41 15.79 1.32
C VAL A 215 5.05 14.44 1.68
N LYS A 216 6.38 14.28 1.52
CA LYS A 216 7.09 13.06 1.95
C LYS A 216 6.98 12.86 3.46
N VAL A 217 7.13 13.91 4.27
CA VAL A 217 7.03 13.80 5.73
C VAL A 217 5.64 13.29 6.14
N VAL A 218 4.57 13.86 5.58
CA VAL A 218 3.20 13.40 5.83
C VAL A 218 2.96 11.97 5.31
N GLN A 219 3.49 11.61 4.13
CA GLN A 219 3.39 10.24 3.58
C GLN A 219 4.15 9.21 4.43
N THR A 220 5.32 9.58 4.98
CA THR A 220 6.09 8.71 5.89
C THR A 220 5.33 8.48 7.18
N LEU A 221 4.86 9.53 7.85
CA LEU A 221 4.11 9.39 9.11
C LEU A 221 2.83 8.56 8.93
N LEU A 222 2.05 8.83 7.87
CA LEU A 222 0.85 8.05 7.54
C LEU A 222 1.16 6.55 7.31
N ARG A 223 2.28 6.23 6.66
CA ARG A 223 2.66 4.85 6.37
C ARG A 223 3.26 4.14 7.57
N GLU A 224 4.34 4.67 8.12
CA GLU A 224 5.19 3.94 9.08
C GLU A 224 4.57 3.94 10.49
N GLU A 225 3.92 5.05 10.91
CA GLU A 225 3.30 5.16 12.24
C GLU A 225 1.81 4.72 12.26
N PHE A 226 1.11 4.82 11.13
CA PHE A 226 -0.35 4.59 11.06
C PHE A 226 -0.79 3.52 10.04
N ASP A 227 0.14 2.81 9.40
CA ASP A 227 -0.04 1.71 8.43
C ASP A 227 -0.83 2.02 7.14
N TYR A 228 -1.05 3.29 6.79
CA TYR A 228 -1.71 3.66 5.55
C TYR A 228 -0.86 3.30 4.32
N LYS A 229 -1.48 2.68 3.31
CA LYS A 229 -0.78 2.20 2.10
C LYS A 229 -0.58 3.31 1.06
N VAL A 230 0.10 4.38 1.49
CA VAL A 230 0.53 5.51 0.65
C VAL A 230 1.93 5.31 0.09
N ASP A 231 2.19 5.93 -1.07
CA ASP A 231 3.50 5.92 -1.73
C ASP A 231 4.30 7.16 -1.31
N ILE A 232 5.40 6.99 -0.57
CA ILE A 232 6.33 8.09 -0.21
C ILE A 232 7.03 8.57 -1.50
N SER A 233 6.42 9.57 -2.12
CA SER A 233 6.70 10.04 -3.47
C SER A 233 7.02 11.54 -3.50
N GLY A 234 6.49 12.31 -2.54
CA GLY A 234 6.46 13.77 -2.60
C GLY A 234 5.42 14.33 -3.57
N THR A 235 4.60 13.49 -4.20
CA THR A 235 3.44 13.92 -4.99
C THR A 235 2.20 13.80 -4.11
N CYS A 236 1.46 14.89 -3.89
CA CYS A 236 0.20 14.83 -3.17
C CYS A 236 -0.90 14.34 -4.10
N ASP A 237 -1.07 13.02 -4.16
CA ASP A 237 -2.07 12.34 -4.97
C ASP A 237 -3.37 12.07 -4.19
N ASN A 238 -4.39 11.56 -4.89
CA ASN A 238 -5.67 11.22 -4.28
C ASN A 238 -5.53 10.17 -3.16
N LYS A 239 -4.56 9.24 -3.23
CA LYS A 239 -4.29 8.31 -2.11
C LYS A 239 -3.83 9.05 -0.87
N THR A 240 -2.90 10.00 -1.03
CA THR A 240 -2.36 10.81 0.06
C THR A 240 -3.46 11.66 0.70
N ILE A 241 -4.29 12.32 -0.10
CA ILE A 241 -5.43 13.13 0.37
C ILE A 241 -6.45 12.24 1.11
N THR A 242 -6.80 11.08 0.56
CA THR A 242 -7.71 10.11 1.21
C THR A 242 -7.12 9.53 2.50
N ALA A 243 -5.81 9.27 2.56
CA ALA A 243 -5.15 8.81 3.79
C ALA A 243 -5.15 9.89 4.89
N ILE A 244 -4.91 11.16 4.54
CA ILE A 244 -5.07 12.29 5.48
C ILE A 244 -6.52 12.38 5.97
N SER A 245 -7.50 12.28 5.08
CA SER A 245 -8.93 12.33 5.43
C SER A 245 -9.34 11.16 6.36
N ASN A 246 -8.90 9.94 6.05
CA ASN A 246 -9.11 8.76 6.88
C ASN A 246 -8.41 8.88 8.24
N PHE A 247 -7.21 9.45 8.30
CA PHE A 247 -6.49 9.72 9.53
C PHE A 247 -7.26 10.72 10.42
N GLN A 248 -7.70 11.84 9.85
CA GLN A 248 -8.53 12.84 10.54
C GLN A 248 -9.80 12.22 11.14
N ALA A 249 -10.53 11.42 10.36
CA ALA A 249 -11.74 10.76 10.82
C ALA A 249 -11.46 9.73 11.92
N THR A 250 -10.52 8.81 11.70
CA THR A 250 -10.36 7.59 12.52
C THR A 250 -9.37 7.71 13.68
N LYS A 251 -8.47 8.69 13.65
CA LYS A 251 -7.45 8.92 14.70
C LYS A 251 -7.65 10.23 15.47
N LEU A 252 -8.33 11.21 14.88
CA LEU A 252 -8.56 12.52 15.49
C LEU A 252 -10.05 12.84 15.75
N GLY A 253 -10.98 11.94 15.43
CA GLY A 253 -12.42 12.13 15.62
C GLY A 253 -13.00 13.34 14.86
N VAL A 254 -12.42 13.68 13.71
CA VAL A 254 -12.89 14.83 12.90
C VAL A 254 -14.12 14.40 12.10
N SER A 255 -15.29 14.88 12.50
CA SER A 255 -16.59 14.52 11.91
C SER A 255 -16.83 15.03 10.48
N LYS A 256 -15.98 15.94 9.98
CA LYS A 256 -15.94 16.44 8.60
C LYS A 256 -14.47 16.57 8.17
N PRO A 257 -13.80 15.46 7.81
CA PRO A 257 -12.40 15.48 7.43
C PRO A 257 -12.23 16.20 6.09
N ASP A 258 -11.28 17.13 6.02
CA ASP A 258 -11.02 17.97 4.84
C ASP A 258 -9.89 17.42 3.96
N GLY A 259 -9.15 16.40 4.42
CA GLY A 259 -8.02 15.83 3.71
C GLY A 259 -6.78 16.74 3.72
N ARG A 260 -6.64 17.65 4.70
CA ARG A 260 -5.60 18.69 4.75
C ARG A 260 -4.78 18.69 6.06
N VAL A 261 -3.49 18.97 5.93
CA VAL A 261 -2.54 19.16 7.01
C VAL A 261 -1.92 20.56 6.87
N ASP A 262 -2.31 21.50 7.74
CA ASP A 262 -1.64 22.80 7.86
C ASP A 262 -0.53 22.74 8.94
N PRO A 263 0.59 23.49 8.78
CA PRO A 263 1.66 23.57 9.77
C PRO A 263 1.13 23.96 11.16
N GLY A 264 1.65 23.33 12.21
CA GLY A 264 1.17 23.50 13.60
C GLY A 264 -0.30 23.08 13.88
N GLY A 265 -1.07 22.67 12.86
CA GLY A 265 -2.51 22.40 12.95
C GLY A 265 -2.88 21.07 13.60
N LYS A 266 -4.18 20.83 13.84
CA LYS A 266 -4.66 19.60 14.51
C LYS A 266 -4.23 18.32 13.77
N SER A 267 -4.34 18.30 12.44
CA SER A 267 -3.87 17.16 11.62
C SER A 267 -2.38 16.90 11.79
N TRP A 268 -1.56 17.96 11.87
CA TRP A 268 -0.11 17.86 11.99
C TRP A 268 0.32 17.36 13.37
N LYS A 269 -0.25 17.94 14.43
CA LYS A 269 -0.07 17.48 15.81
C LYS A 269 -0.43 15.99 15.95
N GLY A 270 -1.59 15.60 15.39
CA GLY A 270 -1.99 14.20 15.32
C GLY A 270 -0.95 13.28 14.68
N LEU A 271 -0.39 13.66 13.53
CA LEU A 271 0.62 12.86 12.84
C LEU A 271 1.94 12.74 13.62
N ASN A 272 2.18 13.63 14.59
CA ASN A 272 3.29 13.57 15.54
C ASN A 272 2.88 12.98 16.91
N GLY A 273 1.72 12.30 16.99
CA GLY A 273 1.22 11.62 18.19
C GLY A 273 0.39 12.46 19.16
N GLU A 274 0.35 13.79 19.01
CA GLU A 274 -0.42 14.69 19.89
C GLU A 274 -1.93 14.64 19.61
N GLY A 275 -2.75 14.49 20.66
CA GLY A 275 -4.21 14.68 20.55
C GLY A 275 -4.93 13.61 19.72
N LEU A 276 -4.29 12.46 19.51
CA LEU A 276 -4.94 11.23 19.06
C LEU A 276 -6.06 10.86 20.03
N GLN A 277 -7.21 10.45 19.50
CA GLN A 277 -8.25 9.82 20.32
C GLN A 277 -7.92 8.35 20.52
N GLU A 278 -7.66 7.94 21.77
CA GLU A 278 -8.08 6.60 22.20
C GLU A 278 -9.60 6.55 22.07
N ALA A 279 -10.08 5.88 21.03
CA ALA A 279 -11.49 5.83 20.71
C ALA A 279 -12.23 5.07 21.82
N ALA A 280 -13.19 5.74 22.48
CA ALA A 280 -14.04 5.18 23.53
C ALA A 280 -15.07 4.19 22.96
N ILE A 281 -14.58 3.06 22.44
CA ILE A 281 -15.33 1.90 21.98
C ILE A 281 -15.33 0.87 23.12
N PRO A 282 -16.47 0.23 23.46
CA PRO A 282 -16.55 -0.73 24.56
C PRO A 282 -15.76 -2.02 24.29
N GLY A 283 -14.47 -1.98 24.62
CA GLY A 283 -13.51 -3.07 24.44
C GLY A 283 -13.01 -3.22 23.00
N PRO A 284 -11.88 -3.93 22.79
CA PRO A 284 -11.36 -4.20 21.46
C PRO A 284 -12.30 -5.16 20.71
N MET A 285 -13.22 -4.60 19.92
CA MET A 285 -14.00 -5.36 18.96
C MET A 285 -13.05 -5.93 17.90
N ASN A 286 -12.66 -7.20 18.07
CA ASN A 286 -11.80 -7.91 17.12
C ASN A 286 -12.54 -8.03 15.78
N LYS A 287 -12.31 -7.09 14.86
CA LYS A 287 -13.04 -6.97 13.59
C LYS A 287 -12.92 -8.27 12.76
N PRO A 288 -14.02 -8.76 12.15
CA PRO A 288 -13.94 -9.87 11.21
C PRO A 288 -12.96 -9.58 10.08
N ASN A 289 -12.28 -10.61 9.58
CA ASN A 289 -11.27 -10.42 8.53
C ASN A 289 -11.87 -9.84 7.23
N TRP A 290 -13.11 -10.20 6.90
CA TRP A 290 -13.82 -9.61 5.76
C TRP A 290 -14.16 -8.13 5.93
N ILE A 291 -14.34 -7.63 7.16
CA ILE A 291 -14.48 -6.17 7.37
C ILE A 291 -13.15 -5.46 7.06
N LYS A 292 -12.01 -6.02 7.48
CA LYS A 292 -10.69 -5.43 7.16
C LYS A 292 -10.45 -5.39 5.64
N VAL A 293 -10.93 -6.39 4.90
CA VAL A 293 -10.89 -6.45 3.43
C VAL A 293 -11.91 -5.49 2.79
N ALA A 294 -13.09 -5.29 3.37
CA ALA A 294 -14.03 -4.27 2.88
C ALA A 294 -13.51 -2.84 3.11
N GLU A 295 -12.83 -2.61 4.23
CA GLU A 295 -12.23 -1.32 4.61
C GLU A 295 -11.04 -0.94 3.72
N SER A 296 -10.30 -1.89 3.14
CA SER A 296 -9.19 -1.60 2.21
C SER A 296 -9.63 -1.07 0.84
N GLU A 297 -10.89 -1.30 0.47
CA GLU A 297 -11.45 -0.90 -0.83
C GLU A 297 -12.22 0.43 -0.79
N LEU A 298 -12.27 1.10 0.37
CA LEU A 298 -12.95 2.39 0.54
C LEU A 298 -12.45 3.43 -0.48
N GLY A 299 -13.39 4.05 -1.20
CA GLY A 299 -13.09 5.04 -2.24
C GLY A 299 -12.81 4.47 -3.63
N VAL A 300 -12.95 3.15 -3.85
CA VAL A 300 -13.03 2.58 -5.21
C VAL A 300 -14.33 3.02 -5.86
N THR A 301 -14.23 3.72 -6.99
CA THR A 301 -15.35 4.34 -7.73
C THR A 301 -15.32 3.93 -9.20
N GLU A 302 -16.49 3.80 -9.83
CA GLU A 302 -16.61 3.63 -11.29
C GLU A 302 -15.89 4.74 -12.07
N ILE A 303 -15.52 4.47 -13.33
CA ILE A 303 -14.93 5.46 -14.25
C ILE A 303 -16.02 5.87 -15.27
N PRO A 304 -16.57 7.10 -15.19
CA PRO A 304 -17.66 7.49 -16.09
C PRO A 304 -17.20 7.65 -17.55
N GLY A 305 -17.64 6.78 -18.46
CA GLY A 305 -17.49 7.01 -19.90
C GLY A 305 -17.50 5.77 -20.77
N ALA A 306 -16.29 5.32 -21.16
CA ALA A 306 -16.03 4.17 -22.01
C ALA A 306 -14.70 3.47 -21.64
N GLU A 307 -14.21 3.74 -20.42
CA GLU A 307 -13.08 3.08 -19.79
C GLU A 307 -13.60 2.54 -18.46
N ASP A 308 -13.44 1.25 -18.20
CA ASP A 308 -14.00 0.58 -17.03
C ASP A 308 -12.98 0.54 -15.87
N ASN A 309 -13.42 0.64 -14.62
CA ASN A 309 -12.51 0.45 -13.49
C ASN A 309 -12.08 -1.03 -13.38
N PRO A 310 -10.78 -1.36 -13.55
CA PRO A 310 -10.30 -2.75 -13.48
C PRO A 310 -10.48 -3.39 -12.10
N ARG A 311 -10.68 -2.60 -11.04
CA ARG A 311 -11.04 -3.09 -9.70
C ARG A 311 -12.48 -3.60 -9.64
N VAL A 312 -13.42 -2.91 -10.30
CA VAL A 312 -14.82 -3.34 -10.38
C VAL A 312 -14.95 -4.59 -11.27
N ILE A 313 -14.16 -4.68 -12.35
CA ILE A 313 -14.01 -5.92 -13.13
C ILE A 313 -13.43 -7.05 -12.25
N GLU A 314 -12.44 -6.80 -11.38
CA GLU A 314 -11.95 -7.82 -10.44
C GLU A 314 -13.08 -8.30 -9.49
N TYR A 315 -13.97 -7.42 -9.05
CA TYR A 315 -15.16 -7.81 -8.28
C TYR A 315 -16.09 -8.71 -9.12
N HIS A 316 -16.44 -8.30 -10.35
CA HIS A 316 -17.32 -9.05 -11.26
C HIS A 316 -16.79 -10.44 -11.65
N SER A 317 -15.47 -10.66 -11.62
CA SER A 317 -14.86 -11.98 -11.83
C SER A 317 -15.41 -13.06 -10.88
N THR A 318 -15.97 -12.66 -9.73
CA THR A 318 -16.51 -13.57 -8.71
C THR A 318 -18.00 -13.89 -8.84
N THR A 319 -18.70 -13.28 -9.79
CA THR A 319 -20.17 -13.31 -9.90
C THR A 319 -20.74 -13.51 -11.31
N GLY A 320 -19.88 -13.65 -12.31
CA GLY A 320 -20.29 -13.90 -13.70
C GLY A 320 -19.29 -13.46 -14.77
N GLY A 321 -18.30 -12.62 -14.43
CA GLY A 321 -17.29 -12.14 -15.37
C GLY A 321 -17.77 -11.06 -16.33
N PHE A 322 -18.66 -10.17 -15.84
CA PHE A 322 -18.96 -8.89 -16.50
C PHE A 322 -17.66 -8.10 -16.72
N ARG A 323 -17.64 -7.23 -17.74
CA ARG A 323 -16.42 -6.57 -18.25
C ARG A 323 -16.49 -5.05 -18.21
N ASP A 324 -17.65 -4.55 -17.89
CA ASP A 324 -18.07 -3.17 -17.69
C ASP A 324 -18.12 -2.84 -16.18
N ASP A 325 -18.18 -1.55 -15.82
CA ASP A 325 -18.40 -1.13 -14.43
C ASP A 325 -19.76 -0.48 -14.14
N GLU A 326 -20.59 -0.20 -15.17
CA GLU A 326 -21.98 0.25 -14.96
C GLU A 326 -22.97 -0.87 -14.62
N THR A 327 -22.59 -2.16 -14.78
CA THR A 327 -23.39 -3.27 -14.28
C THR A 327 -23.42 -3.28 -12.74
N PRO A 328 -24.59 -3.44 -12.11
CA PRO A 328 -24.76 -3.68 -10.67
C PRO A 328 -23.69 -4.54 -9.99
N TRP A 329 -22.75 -3.90 -9.28
CA TRP A 329 -21.59 -4.55 -8.68
C TRP A 329 -21.61 -4.61 -7.15
N CYS A 330 -22.68 -4.14 -6.50
CA CYS A 330 -22.85 -4.25 -5.05
C CYS A 330 -22.65 -5.68 -4.52
N ALA A 331 -23.28 -6.67 -5.14
CA ALA A 331 -23.11 -8.08 -4.79
C ALA A 331 -21.77 -8.68 -5.24
N SER A 332 -21.19 -8.15 -6.32
CA SER A 332 -19.86 -8.54 -6.82
C SER A 332 -18.76 -8.15 -5.84
N PHE A 333 -18.83 -6.94 -5.28
CA PHE A 333 -17.96 -6.47 -4.20
C PHE A 333 -18.04 -7.40 -2.98
N VAL A 334 -19.25 -7.70 -2.48
CA VAL A 334 -19.42 -8.57 -1.29
C VAL A 334 -18.94 -10.01 -1.57
N ASN A 335 -19.12 -10.54 -2.79
CA ASN A 335 -18.56 -11.83 -3.18
C ASN A 335 -17.02 -11.81 -3.18
N TRP A 336 -16.41 -10.79 -3.76
CA TRP A 336 -14.95 -10.61 -3.78
C TRP A 336 -14.36 -10.49 -2.38
N VAL A 337 -14.95 -9.64 -1.52
CA VAL A 337 -14.52 -9.46 -0.12
C VAL A 337 -14.58 -10.79 0.64
N MET A 338 -15.70 -11.53 0.54
CA MET A 338 -15.88 -12.80 1.26
C MET A 338 -14.97 -13.92 0.72
N ASN A 339 -14.66 -13.91 -0.58
CA ASN A 339 -13.68 -14.82 -1.18
C ASN A 339 -12.24 -14.51 -0.72
N LYS A 340 -11.81 -13.24 -0.77
CA LYS A 340 -10.47 -12.81 -0.28
C LYS A 340 -10.31 -13.06 1.24
N ALA A 341 -11.40 -12.97 2.00
CA ALA A 341 -11.44 -13.28 3.43
C ALA A 341 -11.54 -14.79 3.74
N GLY A 342 -11.55 -15.67 2.74
CA GLY A 342 -11.60 -17.13 2.92
C GLY A 342 -12.94 -17.68 3.43
N GLN A 343 -14.01 -16.88 3.40
CA GLN A 343 -15.36 -17.29 3.86
C GLN A 343 -16.23 -17.84 2.72
N GLY A 344 -15.87 -17.54 1.46
CA GLY A 344 -16.62 -17.92 0.27
C GLY A 344 -17.85 -17.04 0.01
N GLY A 345 -18.12 -16.75 -1.26
CA GLY A 345 -19.28 -15.99 -1.72
C GLY A 345 -20.53 -16.81 -2.06
N THR A 346 -21.55 -16.15 -2.59
CA THR A 346 -22.73 -16.78 -3.22
C THR A 346 -22.53 -17.15 -4.69
N GLY A 347 -21.46 -16.64 -5.32
CA GLY A 347 -21.19 -16.78 -6.76
C GLY A 347 -22.17 -16.02 -7.66
N SER A 348 -22.96 -15.08 -7.09
CA SER A 348 -24.08 -14.44 -7.80
C SER A 348 -24.07 -12.92 -7.67
N ALA A 349 -24.24 -12.23 -8.79
CA ALA A 349 -24.41 -10.77 -8.86
C ALA A 349 -25.77 -10.28 -8.32
N MET A 350 -26.71 -11.18 -8.00
CA MET A 350 -27.98 -10.79 -7.38
C MET A 350 -27.77 -10.55 -5.88
N ALA A 351 -27.95 -9.31 -5.39
CA ALA A 351 -27.90 -8.98 -3.97
C ALA A 351 -28.80 -9.89 -3.11
N MET A 352 -30.00 -10.22 -3.60
CA MET A 352 -30.95 -11.13 -2.95
C MET A 352 -30.45 -12.58 -2.77
N SER A 353 -29.37 -13.00 -3.43
CA SER A 353 -28.74 -14.32 -3.19
C SER A 353 -28.24 -14.47 -1.75
N TRP A 354 -27.71 -13.38 -1.17
CA TRP A 354 -27.17 -13.32 0.18
C TRP A 354 -28.23 -13.56 1.27
N ALA A 355 -29.53 -13.39 0.98
CA ALA A 355 -30.61 -13.69 1.92
C ALA A 355 -30.76 -15.20 2.23
N LYS A 356 -29.97 -16.06 1.57
CA LYS A 356 -29.81 -17.50 1.81
C LYS A 356 -28.38 -17.90 2.21
N TYR A 357 -27.45 -16.95 2.33
CA TYR A 357 -26.06 -17.24 2.69
C TYR A 357 -25.94 -17.50 4.19
N GLY A 358 -25.19 -18.54 4.56
CA GLY A 358 -24.82 -18.83 5.94
C GLY A 358 -26.01 -18.90 6.91
N LYS A 359 -25.85 -18.28 8.08
CA LYS A 359 -26.85 -18.22 9.16
C LYS A 359 -27.40 -16.82 9.33
N LYS A 360 -28.68 -16.72 9.70
CA LYS A 360 -29.40 -15.46 9.94
C LYS A 360 -29.26 -14.98 11.37
N VAL A 361 -29.36 -13.67 11.57
CA VAL A 361 -29.52 -13.03 12.88
C VAL A 361 -30.65 -11.98 12.82
N ASP A 362 -31.38 -11.83 13.92
CA ASP A 362 -32.66 -11.08 13.94
C ASP A 362 -32.48 -9.57 14.16
N LYS A 363 -31.30 -9.16 14.63
CA LYS A 363 -30.86 -7.78 14.91
C LYS A 363 -29.57 -7.48 14.14
N PRO A 364 -29.30 -6.23 13.71
CA PRO A 364 -28.01 -5.87 13.12
C PRO A 364 -26.87 -6.22 14.08
N ALA A 365 -25.74 -6.67 13.53
CA ALA A 365 -24.51 -6.95 14.28
C ALA A 365 -23.30 -6.58 13.42
N TYR A 366 -22.20 -6.12 14.03
CA TYR A 366 -21.02 -5.68 13.30
C TYR A 366 -20.45 -6.80 12.41
N GLY A 367 -20.11 -6.48 11.17
CA GLY A 367 -19.68 -7.48 10.19
C GLY A 367 -20.80 -8.32 9.57
N ALA A 368 -22.05 -8.23 10.02
CA ALA A 368 -23.16 -8.92 9.36
C ALA A 368 -23.30 -8.44 7.92
N ILE A 369 -23.59 -9.35 6.99
CA ILE A 369 -24.01 -8.98 5.64
C ILE A 369 -25.49 -8.62 5.72
N ALA A 370 -25.80 -7.35 5.50
CA ALA A 370 -27.15 -6.83 5.39
C ALA A 370 -27.64 -6.95 3.95
N VAL A 371 -28.83 -7.52 3.77
CA VAL A 371 -29.49 -7.67 2.47
C VAL A 371 -30.76 -6.84 2.48
N LEU A 372 -30.87 -5.89 1.55
CA LEU A 372 -32.03 -5.03 1.39
C LEU A 372 -32.94 -5.60 0.29
N SER A 373 -34.24 -5.40 0.41
CA SER A 373 -35.21 -5.72 -0.63
C SER A 373 -36.01 -4.49 -1.03
N TYR A 374 -36.06 -4.22 -2.33
CA TYR A 374 -36.87 -3.15 -2.93
C TYR A 374 -38.06 -3.71 -3.73
N GLY A 375 -38.30 -5.02 -3.65
CA GLY A 375 -39.36 -5.72 -4.39
C GLY A 375 -38.95 -6.11 -5.82
N GLY A 376 -39.76 -6.95 -6.47
CA GLY A 376 -39.51 -7.39 -7.86
C GLY A 376 -38.17 -8.11 -8.09
N GLY A 377 -37.59 -8.72 -7.04
CA GLY A 377 -36.27 -9.34 -7.08
C GLY A 377 -35.09 -8.36 -6.93
N LYS A 378 -35.34 -7.05 -6.88
CA LYS A 378 -34.33 -6.00 -6.69
C LYS A 378 -33.97 -5.85 -5.22
N GLY A 379 -32.70 -5.56 -4.95
CA GLY A 379 -32.14 -5.45 -3.60
C GLY A 379 -30.73 -4.88 -3.64
N HIS A 380 -30.20 -4.54 -2.47
CA HIS A 380 -28.81 -4.09 -2.27
C HIS A 380 -28.15 -4.95 -1.19
N VAL A 381 -26.82 -4.98 -1.13
CA VAL A 381 -26.07 -5.76 -0.14
C VAL A 381 -24.78 -5.06 0.29
N GLY A 382 -24.49 -5.11 1.60
CA GLY A 382 -23.28 -4.52 2.19
C GLY A 382 -23.06 -5.01 3.62
N PHE A 383 -21.93 -4.64 4.21
CA PHE A 383 -21.55 -5.05 5.56
C PHE A 383 -21.98 -4.03 6.61
N VAL A 384 -22.61 -4.48 7.70
CA VAL A 384 -23.00 -3.62 8.82
C VAL A 384 -21.77 -3.16 9.59
N VAL A 385 -21.55 -1.85 9.61
CA VAL A 385 -20.42 -1.21 10.32
C VAL A 385 -20.87 -0.25 11.43
N GLY A 386 -22.17 0.05 11.54
CA GLY A 386 -22.72 0.90 12.60
C GLY A 386 -24.22 1.12 12.47
N LYS A 387 -24.75 2.10 13.21
CA LYS A 387 -26.13 2.59 13.13
C LYS A 387 -26.17 4.11 13.34
N LYS A 388 -27.22 4.77 12.84
CA LYS A 388 -27.54 6.17 13.18
C LYS A 388 -29.06 6.34 13.18
N GLY A 389 -29.66 6.48 14.37
CA GLY A 389 -31.10 6.55 14.57
C GLY A 389 -31.84 5.33 14.01
N GLY A 390 -32.86 5.54 13.17
CA GLY A 390 -33.61 4.46 12.51
C GLY A 390 -32.87 3.73 11.38
N ASN A 391 -31.63 4.13 11.08
CA ASN A 391 -30.84 3.61 9.97
C ASN A 391 -29.68 2.73 10.45
N VAL A 392 -29.39 1.68 9.68
CA VAL A 392 -28.15 0.90 9.78
C VAL A 392 -27.11 1.51 8.83
N LEU A 393 -25.83 1.54 9.23
CA LEU A 393 -24.74 2.00 8.37
C LEU A 393 -24.08 0.81 7.69
N LEU A 394 -24.05 0.84 6.36
CA LEU A 394 -23.49 -0.24 5.53
C LEU A 394 -22.27 0.24 4.75
N LEU A 395 -21.19 -0.53 4.88
CA LEU A 395 -20.04 -0.49 3.99
C LEU A 395 -20.31 -1.40 2.80
N GLY A 396 -20.48 -0.82 1.61
CA GLY A 396 -20.87 -1.56 0.41
C GLY A 396 -20.38 -0.90 -0.88
N GLY A 397 -20.20 -1.74 -1.90
CA GLY A 397 -19.91 -1.32 -3.28
C GLY A 397 -21.16 -0.85 -4.02
N ASN A 398 -20.96 -0.13 -5.12
CA ASN A 398 -21.99 0.63 -5.86
C ASN A 398 -22.95 1.44 -4.96
N GLN A 399 -22.42 2.10 -3.93
CA GLN A 399 -23.17 3.07 -3.12
C GLN A 399 -22.85 4.47 -3.66
N SER A 400 -23.71 4.97 -4.55
CA SER A 400 -23.42 6.08 -5.47
C SER A 400 -22.15 5.82 -6.28
N ASN A 401 -22.11 4.67 -6.98
CA ASN A 401 -21.05 4.31 -7.90
C ASN A 401 -19.67 4.13 -7.20
N MET A 402 -19.64 3.99 -5.87
CA MET A 402 -18.43 3.94 -5.03
C MET A 402 -18.54 2.90 -3.90
N VAL A 403 -17.41 2.35 -3.44
CA VAL A 403 -17.29 1.66 -2.14
C VAL A 403 -17.25 2.71 -1.03
N LYS A 404 -18.35 2.88 -0.30
CA LYS A 404 -18.44 3.84 0.81
C LYS A 404 -19.28 3.31 1.98
N ILE A 405 -19.32 4.07 3.07
CA ILE A 405 -20.29 3.87 4.16
C ILE A 405 -21.54 4.74 3.86
N SER A 406 -22.73 4.18 4.00
CA SER A 406 -23.99 4.92 3.80
C SER A 406 -25.10 4.44 4.73
N ALA A 407 -26.06 5.31 5.01
CA ALA A 407 -27.16 5.04 5.93
C ALA A 407 -28.39 4.49 5.17
N PHE A 408 -28.89 3.34 5.62
CA PHE A 408 -30.07 2.70 5.05
C PHE A 408 -31.11 2.47 6.14
N SER A 409 -32.39 2.75 5.86
CA SER A 409 -33.45 2.50 6.82
C SER A 409 -33.56 1.01 7.14
N THR A 410 -33.57 0.68 8.44
CA THR A 410 -33.77 -0.69 8.94
C THR A 410 -35.04 -1.34 8.37
N SER A 411 -36.06 -0.54 8.03
CA SER A 411 -37.30 -0.97 7.36
C SER A 411 -37.12 -1.57 5.95
N LYS A 412 -35.95 -1.42 5.32
CA LYS A 412 -35.61 -2.00 4.00
C LYS A 412 -34.82 -3.31 4.09
N ILE A 413 -34.37 -3.68 5.29
CA ILE A 413 -33.57 -4.87 5.51
C ILE A 413 -34.47 -6.10 5.45
N HIS A 414 -34.10 -7.05 4.59
CA HIS A 414 -34.75 -8.34 4.43
C HIS A 414 -34.05 -9.46 5.22
N ALA A 415 -32.73 -9.35 5.41
CA ALA A 415 -31.96 -10.26 6.26
C ALA A 415 -30.65 -9.62 6.74
N TYR A 416 -30.18 -10.05 7.91
CA TYR A 416 -28.76 -9.98 8.31
C TYR A 416 -28.22 -11.40 8.34
N VAL A 417 -27.03 -11.64 7.77
CA VAL A 417 -26.40 -12.98 7.74
C VAL A 417 -24.91 -12.96 8.08
N PHE A 418 -24.41 -14.11 8.56
CA PHE A 418 -23.00 -14.41 8.82
C PHE A 418 -22.61 -15.75 8.22
N PRO A 419 -21.31 -16.02 7.98
CA PRO A 419 -20.81 -17.38 7.74
C PRO A 419 -21.28 -18.36 8.82
N ASN A 420 -21.63 -19.59 8.44
CA ASN A 420 -22.17 -20.59 9.38
C ASN A 420 -21.20 -20.87 10.56
N ASN A 421 -19.92 -20.98 10.23
CA ASN A 421 -18.78 -21.20 11.11
C ASN A 421 -18.37 -19.99 11.98
N PHE A 422 -18.93 -18.80 11.76
CA PHE A 422 -18.55 -17.61 12.51
C PHE A 422 -19.44 -17.42 13.75
N GLU A 423 -18.89 -17.61 14.95
CA GLU A 423 -19.58 -17.24 16.19
C GLU A 423 -19.65 -15.72 16.32
N VAL A 424 -20.85 -15.16 16.53
CA VAL A 424 -21.08 -13.71 16.59
C VAL A 424 -20.97 -13.26 18.05
N PRO A 425 -19.93 -12.51 18.46
CA PRO A 425 -19.80 -12.04 19.83
C PRO A 425 -20.93 -11.06 20.20
N GLU A 426 -21.42 -11.08 21.45
CA GLU A 426 -22.55 -10.19 21.82
C GLU A 426 -22.22 -8.69 21.70
N ASN A 427 -20.96 -8.29 21.88
CA ASN A 427 -20.55 -6.89 21.69
C ASN A 427 -20.64 -6.42 20.22
N TYR A 428 -20.81 -7.31 19.24
CA TYR A 428 -21.09 -6.92 17.85
C TYR A 428 -22.50 -6.34 17.69
N TYR A 429 -23.46 -6.70 18.55
CA TYR A 429 -24.81 -6.13 18.51
C TYR A 429 -24.90 -4.77 19.24
N THR A 430 -23.92 -4.45 20.10
CA THR A 430 -23.91 -3.25 20.94
C THR A 430 -23.20 -2.07 20.27
N PHE A 431 -23.58 -1.72 19.04
CA PHE A 431 -23.10 -0.48 18.42
C PHE A 431 -23.53 0.73 19.26
N GLY A 432 -22.64 1.72 19.39
CA GLY A 432 -23.06 3.09 19.69
C GLY A 432 -23.85 3.72 18.54
N GLU A 433 -24.38 4.92 18.75
CA GLU A 433 -24.79 5.79 17.63
C GLU A 433 -23.53 6.31 16.93
N ALA A 434 -23.50 6.31 15.60
CA ALA A 434 -22.37 6.81 14.84
C ALA A 434 -22.43 8.34 14.68
N GLU A 435 -21.35 9.02 15.04
CA GLU A 435 -21.16 10.45 14.82
C GLU A 435 -20.77 10.77 13.37
N GLY A 436 -21.01 12.02 12.93
CA GLY A 436 -20.77 12.47 11.55
C GLY A 436 -22.00 12.35 10.64
N ASP A 437 -21.94 12.98 9.47
CA ASP A 437 -23.05 13.06 8.53
C ASP A 437 -22.96 11.99 7.43
N PHE A 438 -23.69 10.89 7.62
CA PHE A 438 -23.83 9.83 6.63
C PHE A 438 -24.97 10.14 5.66
N GLU A 439 -24.69 10.08 4.36
CA GLU A 439 -25.71 10.14 3.32
C GLU A 439 -26.73 9.01 3.51
N THR A 440 -28.02 9.33 3.40
CA THR A 440 -29.09 8.33 3.44
C THR A 440 -29.40 7.90 2.02
N THR A 441 -29.22 6.61 1.74
CA THR A 441 -29.14 6.08 0.37
C THR A 441 -30.33 5.21 0.03
N ASP A 442 -30.84 5.36 -1.21
CA ASP A 442 -31.97 4.59 -1.74
C ASP A 442 -31.58 3.72 -2.95
N PHE A 443 -32.57 3.05 -3.56
CA PHE A 443 -32.35 2.16 -4.71
C PHE A 443 -31.92 2.91 -5.99
N SER A 444 -32.20 4.20 -6.14
CA SER A 444 -31.70 4.96 -7.29
C SER A 444 -30.19 5.21 -7.20
N GLN A 445 -29.67 5.25 -5.97
CA GLN A 445 -28.26 5.41 -5.62
C GLN A 445 -27.53 4.09 -5.30
N THR A 446 -28.21 2.94 -5.41
CA THR A 446 -27.58 1.61 -5.27
C THR A 446 -27.98 0.73 -6.45
N ARG A 447 -27.07 0.62 -7.42
CA ARG A 447 -27.31 -0.17 -8.64
C ARG A 447 -26.93 -1.64 -8.45
#